data_AF-V9FDP3-F1
#
_entry.id   AF-V9FDP3-F1
#
_cell.length_a   1.000
_cell.length_b   1.000
_cell.length_c   1.000
_cell.angle_alpha   90.00
_cell.angle_beta   90.00
_cell.angle_gamma   90.00
#
_symmetry.space_group_name_H-M   'P 1'
#
loop_
_entity.id
_entity.type
_entity.pdbx_description
1 polymer ?
#
loop_
_entity_poly.entity_id
_entity_poly.type
_entity_poly.pdbx_seq_one_letter_code
_entity_poly.pdbx_strand_id
1 'polypeptide(L)'
;MNRINEITNRKQWDDTNPASPKRIRRTGGFGHGIGQSTNVPLKRGMDHVEILELIRLGQDIHRQKCRENQRRFRKKQNDWIADMEKINEQLRVEVNTLRKRHQTVTSKILGENNIWVVVTQFFRLFRHGLALGPNQTTDFNQQMDFIEESMTPDVATNVGFGPESMISSWRFLQWFDDVYVELEGLRGGDTVLTAITKTNATITTETLRNLFPRELNSEQGSCSAIADRLIGKRVVLHGSTDFIWDRTSGRVVSVLAQSNMLTPMLHLLGNLEDVSGVFENALIRINCQAK
;
A
#
# COMPACT_ATOMS: atom_id res chain seq x y z
N MET A 1 -43.43 31.64 0.27
CA MET A 1 -43.64 31.07 1.62
C MET A 1 -42.61 29.97 1.87
N ASN A 2 -41.65 30.26 2.76
CA ASN A 2 -40.80 29.39 3.61
C ASN A 2 -40.12 28.10 3.06
N ARG A 3 -38.77 28.15 3.01
CA ARG A 3 -37.75 27.39 3.80
C ARG A 3 -37.39 26.01 3.24
N ILE A 4 -36.20 25.82 2.63
CA ILE A 4 -34.89 25.48 3.24
C ILE A 4 -34.88 24.06 3.88
N ASN A 5 -34.28 23.04 3.21
CA ASN A 5 -33.08 22.27 3.66
C ASN A 5 -32.81 20.93 2.92
N GLU A 6 -31.52 20.76 2.57
CA GLU A 6 -30.66 19.53 2.61
C GLU A 6 -31.04 18.30 1.75
N ILE A 7 -30.30 17.98 0.67
CA ILE A 7 -29.04 17.20 0.60
C ILE A 7 -29.08 15.86 1.36
N THR A 8 -29.21 14.75 0.63
CA THR A 8 -28.25 13.65 0.74
C THR A 8 -28.19 12.82 -0.54
N ASN A 9 -27.15 13.07 -1.31
CA ASN A 9 -26.65 12.18 -2.36
C ASN A 9 -25.85 11.07 -1.66
N ARG A 10 -26.19 9.79 -1.86
CA ARG A 10 -25.32 8.67 -1.46
C ARG A 10 -25.05 7.78 -2.66
N LYS A 11 -23.79 7.87 -3.08
CA LYS A 11 -23.10 7.08 -4.09
C LYS A 11 -23.45 5.59 -4.02
N GLN A 12 -23.74 5.05 -5.19
CA GLN A 12 -23.76 3.64 -5.55
C GLN A 12 -22.38 3.03 -5.26
N TRP A 13 -22.33 1.99 -4.42
CA TRP A 13 -21.13 1.18 -4.17
C TRP A 13 -21.12 0.01 -5.16
N ASP A 14 -20.01 -0.15 -5.89
CA ASP A 14 -19.71 -1.33 -6.70
C ASP A 14 -19.53 -2.57 -5.81
N ASP A 15 -20.22 -3.65 -6.15
CA ASP A 15 -20.33 -4.92 -5.41
C ASP A 15 -19.12 -5.88 -5.55
N THR A 16 -17.92 -5.38 -5.87
CA THR A 16 -16.73 -6.21 -6.14
C THR A 16 -15.70 -6.27 -5.00
N ASN A 17 -16.04 -5.84 -3.79
CA ASN A 17 -15.17 -6.01 -2.61
C ASN A 17 -15.28 -7.45 -2.03
N PRO A 18 -14.20 -8.26 -2.01
CA PRO A 18 -14.22 -9.62 -1.44
C PRO A 18 -14.35 -9.64 0.10
N ALA A 19 -14.29 -8.50 0.78
CA ALA A 19 -14.37 -8.40 2.24
C ALA A 19 -15.80 -8.17 2.81
N SER A 20 -16.85 -8.23 1.98
CA SER A 20 -18.23 -8.14 2.48
C SER A 20 -18.78 -9.55 2.77
N PRO A 21 -19.27 -9.84 3.99
CA PRO A 21 -19.94 -11.11 4.26
C PRO A 21 -21.17 -11.17 3.36
N LYS A 22 -21.11 -11.98 2.29
CA LYS A 22 -22.23 -12.21 1.38
C LYS A 22 -23.45 -12.50 2.24
N ARG A 23 -24.43 -11.60 2.22
CA ARG A 23 -25.78 -11.91 2.73
C ARG A 23 -26.23 -13.11 1.91
N ILE A 24 -26.17 -14.30 2.51
CA ILE A 24 -26.81 -15.49 1.98
C ILE A 24 -28.30 -15.18 1.98
N ARG A 25 -28.81 -14.61 0.89
CA ARG A 25 -30.22 -14.71 0.55
C ARG A 25 -30.50 -16.21 0.45
N ARG A 26 -31.35 -16.71 1.33
CA ARG A 26 -31.90 -18.05 1.21
C ARG A 26 -32.73 -18.09 -0.08
N THR A 27 -32.13 -18.47 -1.20
CA THR A 27 -32.86 -19.21 -2.23
C THR A 27 -32.97 -20.63 -1.71
N GLY A 28 -34.00 -20.86 -0.90
CA GLY A 28 -34.37 -22.19 -0.47
C GLY A 28 -34.95 -22.96 -1.66
N GLY A 29 -34.07 -23.58 -2.45
CA GLY A 29 -34.45 -24.76 -3.22
C GLY A 29 -34.88 -25.84 -2.23
N PHE A 30 -36.09 -26.35 -2.42
CA PHE A 30 -36.71 -27.39 -1.61
C PHE A 30 -35.86 -28.67 -1.65
N GLY A 31 -34.96 -28.82 -0.68
CA GLY A 31 -34.35 -30.10 -0.33
C GLY A 31 -35.19 -30.77 0.76
N HIS A 32 -35.88 -31.85 0.42
CA HIS A 32 -36.67 -32.69 1.32
C HIS A 32 -35.86 -33.10 2.56
N GLY A 33 -36.25 -32.58 3.71
CA GLY A 33 -35.66 -32.90 5.00
C GLY A 33 -36.57 -32.39 6.11
N ILE A 34 -37.71 -33.06 6.27
CA ILE A 34 -38.73 -32.76 7.27
C ILE A 34 -38.12 -32.92 8.66
N GLY A 35 -37.65 -31.82 9.25
CA GLY A 35 -37.53 -31.70 10.70
C GLY A 35 -38.94 -31.48 11.24
N GLN A 36 -39.60 -32.56 11.67
CA GLN A 36 -40.93 -32.51 12.26
C GLN A 36 -40.98 -31.43 13.35
N SER A 37 -41.76 -30.38 13.13
CA SER A 37 -42.26 -29.56 14.24
C SER A 37 -43.31 -30.42 14.93
N THR A 38 -42.90 -31.13 15.98
CA THR A 38 -43.84 -31.76 16.90
C THR A 38 -44.55 -30.65 17.65
N ASN A 39 -45.57 -30.07 17.02
CA ASN A 39 -46.51 -29.19 17.70
C ASN A 39 -47.19 -30.05 18.77
N VAL A 40 -46.85 -29.80 20.03
CA VAL A 40 -47.48 -30.48 21.17
C VAL A 40 -48.94 -30.00 21.23
N PRO A 41 -49.93 -30.87 20.98
CA PRO A 41 -51.32 -30.43 20.89
C PRO A 41 -51.83 -30.00 22.26
N LEU A 42 -52.40 -28.79 22.36
CA LEU A 42 -53.11 -28.37 23.56
C LEU A 42 -54.46 -29.09 23.62
N LYS A 43 -54.62 -30.05 24.53
CA LYS A 43 -55.90 -30.73 24.79
C LYS A 43 -56.86 -29.78 25.53
N ARG A 44 -58.15 -29.85 25.18
CA ARG A 44 -59.23 -29.07 25.83
C ARG A 44 -59.51 -29.65 27.22
N GLY A 45 -59.41 -28.83 28.27
CA GLY A 45 -59.59 -29.23 29.69
C GLY A 45 -58.31 -29.30 30.53
N MET A 46 -57.20 -28.74 30.04
CA MET A 46 -55.88 -28.78 30.68
C MET A 46 -55.81 -27.90 31.93
N ASP A 47 -55.21 -28.42 33.00
CA ASP A 47 -54.94 -27.70 34.25
C ASP A 47 -53.86 -26.61 34.03
N HIS A 48 -53.96 -25.49 34.75
CA HIS A 48 -52.99 -24.41 34.74
C HIS A 48 -51.54 -24.87 35.01
N VAL A 49 -51.34 -25.93 35.81
CA VAL A 49 -50.03 -26.55 36.08
C VAL A 49 -49.46 -27.21 34.83
N GLU A 50 -50.27 -28.00 34.10
CA GLU A 50 -49.87 -28.65 32.83
C GLU A 50 -49.52 -27.61 31.75
N ILE A 51 -50.25 -26.49 31.69
CA ILE A 51 -49.94 -25.38 30.78
C ILE A 51 -48.57 -24.75 31.12
N LEU A 52 -48.27 -24.54 32.40
CA LEU A 52 -46.98 -23.99 32.84
C LEU A 52 -45.81 -24.93 32.53
N GLU A 53 -46.00 -26.25 32.66
CA GLU A 53 -44.99 -27.25 32.29
C GLU A 53 -44.69 -27.24 30.79
N LEU A 54 -45.71 -27.12 29.94
CA LEU A 54 -45.52 -27.01 28.48
C LEU A 54 -44.76 -25.74 28.09
N ILE A 55 -45.01 -24.61 28.76
CA ILE A 55 -44.26 -23.37 28.54
C ILE A 55 -42.79 -23.54 28.93
N ARG A 56 -42.53 -24.15 30.10
CA ARG A 56 -41.15 -24.42 30.57
C ARG A 56 -40.41 -25.34 29.60
N LEU A 57 -41.06 -26.42 29.15
CA LEU A 57 -40.50 -27.35 28.17
C LEU A 57 -40.18 -26.64 26.85
N GLY A 58 -41.07 -25.78 26.35
CA GLY A 58 -40.85 -24.98 25.15
C GLY A 58 -39.66 -24.01 25.29
N GLN A 59 -39.51 -23.36 26.45
CA GLN A 59 -38.37 -22.49 26.75
C GLN A 59 -37.05 -23.26 26.80
N ASP A 60 -37.05 -24.45 27.41
CA ASP A 60 -35.84 -25.28 27.51
C ASP A 60 -35.42 -25.85 26.16
N ILE A 61 -36.37 -26.28 25.32
CA ILE A 61 -36.10 -26.66 23.93
C ILE A 61 -35.52 -25.48 23.14
N HIS A 62 -36.07 -24.28 23.30
CA HIS A 62 -35.57 -23.09 22.63
C HIS A 62 -34.14 -22.75 23.09
N ARG A 63 -33.90 -22.76 24.40
CA ARG A 63 -32.55 -22.56 24.98
C ARG A 63 -31.56 -23.60 24.46
N GLN A 64 -31.95 -24.87 24.37
CA GLN A 64 -31.10 -25.94 23.86
C GLN A 64 -30.79 -25.75 22.37
N LYS A 65 -31.77 -25.36 21.56
CA LYS A 65 -31.55 -25.02 20.14
C LYS A 65 -30.64 -23.80 19.97
N CYS A 66 -30.79 -22.77 20.80
CA CYS A 66 -29.91 -21.60 20.79
C CYS A 66 -28.47 -21.97 21.16
N ARG A 67 -28.28 -22.79 22.20
CA ARG A 67 -26.95 -23.30 22.59
C ARG A 67 -26.31 -24.10 21.46
N GLU A 68 -27.05 -25.01 20.83
CA GLU A 68 -26.52 -25.84 19.74
C GLU A 68 -26.21 -25.02 18.48
N ASN A 69 -27.07 -24.05 18.12
CA ASN A 69 -26.79 -23.13 17.01
C ASN A 69 -25.56 -22.26 17.29
N GLN A 70 -25.41 -21.74 18.51
CA GLN A 70 -24.25 -20.96 18.89
C GLN A 70 -22.96 -21.81 18.87
N ARG A 71 -23.04 -23.06 19.33
CA ARG A 71 -21.92 -24.02 19.26
C ARG A 71 -21.53 -24.30 17.80
N ARG A 72 -22.50 -24.54 16.92
CA ARG A 72 -22.26 -24.77 15.47
C ARG A 72 -21.68 -23.53 14.79
N PHE A 73 -22.18 -22.34 15.12
CA PHE A 73 -21.65 -21.09 14.59
C PHE A 73 -20.19 -20.88 14.99
N ARG A 74 -19.87 -21.04 16.29
CA ARG A 74 -18.49 -20.94 16.79
C ARG A 74 -17.58 -21.99 16.15
N LYS A 75 -18.05 -23.23 16.02
CA LYS A 75 -17.29 -24.28 15.34
C LYS A 75 -16.98 -23.89 13.89
N LYS A 76 -17.99 -23.46 13.13
CA LYS A 76 -17.81 -23.02 11.73
C LYS A 76 -16.83 -21.85 11.61
N GLN A 77 -16.89 -20.90 12.55
CA GLN A 77 -15.97 -19.76 12.58
C GLN A 77 -14.53 -20.24 12.86
N ASN A 78 -14.34 -21.12 13.83
CA ASN A 78 -13.02 -21.67 14.16
C ASN A 78 -12.45 -22.52 13.02
N ASP A 79 -13.27 -23.36 12.39
CA ASP A 79 -12.86 -24.19 11.24
C ASP A 79 -12.40 -23.29 10.07
N TRP A 80 -13.09 -22.16 9.83
CA TRP A 80 -12.69 -21.18 8.81
C TRP A 80 -11.39 -20.47 9.15
N ILE A 81 -11.19 -20.05 10.40
CA ILE A 81 -9.93 -19.44 10.85
C ILE A 81 -8.77 -20.42 10.66
N ALA A 82 -8.93 -21.67 11.09
CA ALA A 82 -7.91 -22.69 10.96
C ALA A 82 -7.56 -22.99 9.49
N ASP A 83 -8.55 -23.02 8.61
CA ASP A 83 -8.32 -23.20 7.17
C ASP A 83 -7.57 -22.01 6.55
N MET A 84 -7.95 -20.78 6.93
CA MET A 84 -7.25 -19.56 6.50
C MET A 84 -5.81 -19.51 7.00
N GLU A 85 -5.56 -19.85 8.26
CA GLU A 85 -4.22 -19.91 8.84
C GLU A 85 -3.36 -20.95 8.09
N LYS A 86 -3.93 -22.12 7.79
CA LYS A 86 -3.25 -23.16 7.01
C LYS A 86 -2.90 -22.68 5.60
N ILE A 87 -3.83 -22.02 4.91
CA ILE A 87 -3.59 -21.48 3.56
C ILE A 87 -2.52 -20.37 3.61
N ASN A 88 -2.58 -19.49 4.60
CA ASN A 88 -1.59 -18.43 4.76
C ASN A 88 -0.19 -19.00 5.01
N GLU A 89 -0.08 -20.04 5.86
CA GLU A 89 1.18 -20.72 6.10
C GLU A 89 1.71 -21.42 4.84
N GLN A 90 0.84 -22.10 4.08
CA GLN A 90 1.19 -22.70 2.79
C GLN A 90 1.72 -21.65 1.80
N LEU A 91 1.03 -20.51 1.67
CA LEU A 91 1.44 -19.40 0.80
C LEU A 91 2.78 -18.81 1.25
N ARG A 92 3.01 -18.64 2.56
CA ARG A 92 4.29 -18.17 3.09
C ARG A 92 5.43 -19.11 2.73
N VAL A 93 5.22 -20.42 2.88
CA VAL A 93 6.20 -21.44 2.50
C VAL A 93 6.46 -21.41 0.99
N GLU A 94 5.42 -21.30 0.17
CA GLU A 94 5.53 -21.25 -1.28
C GLU A 94 6.30 -20.02 -1.74
N VAL A 95 5.94 -18.83 -1.24
CA VAL A 95 6.65 -17.57 -1.53
C VAL A 95 8.12 -17.67 -1.13
N ASN A 96 8.43 -18.22 0.04
CA ASN A 96 9.81 -18.38 0.49
C ASN A 96 10.58 -19.37 -0.41
N THR A 97 9.94 -20.47 -0.81
CA THR A 97 10.52 -21.47 -1.72
C THR A 97 10.81 -20.88 -3.10
N LEU A 98 9.85 -20.16 -3.67
CA LEU A 98 9.99 -19.46 -4.95
C LEU A 98 11.09 -18.39 -4.87
N ARG A 99 11.16 -17.62 -3.79
CA ARG A 99 12.20 -16.62 -3.56
C ARG A 99 13.60 -17.25 -3.51
N LYS A 100 13.77 -18.35 -2.77
CA LYS A 100 15.05 -19.09 -2.72
C LYS A 100 15.44 -19.65 -4.09
N ARG A 101 14.48 -20.21 -4.83
CA ARG A 101 14.72 -20.74 -6.18
C ARG A 101 15.11 -19.64 -7.15
N HIS A 102 14.41 -18.51 -7.11
CA HIS A 102 14.75 -17.32 -7.90
C HIS A 102 16.16 -16.85 -7.59
N GLN A 103 16.50 -16.63 -6.32
CA GLN A 103 17.85 -16.23 -5.89
C GLN A 103 18.92 -17.21 -6.40
N THR A 104 18.70 -18.51 -6.24
CA THR A 104 19.64 -19.54 -6.72
C THR A 104 19.84 -19.48 -8.23
N VAL A 105 18.76 -19.29 -8.99
CA VAL A 105 18.81 -19.20 -10.46
C VAL A 105 19.49 -17.90 -10.89
N THR A 106 19.15 -16.77 -10.28
CA THR A 106 19.79 -15.48 -10.54
C THR A 106 21.28 -15.53 -10.25
N SER A 107 21.72 -16.04 -9.08
CA SER A 107 23.14 -16.17 -8.75
C SER A 107 23.89 -17.09 -9.73
N LYS A 108 23.26 -18.19 -10.18
CA LYS A 108 23.88 -19.12 -11.14
C LYS A 108 23.98 -18.57 -12.56
N ILE A 109 22.98 -17.81 -13.02
CA ILE A 109 22.93 -17.28 -14.40
C ILE A 109 23.78 -16.01 -14.54
N LEU A 110 23.83 -15.20 -13.49
CA LEU A 110 24.18 -13.80 -13.59
C LEU A 110 25.51 -13.47 -12.86
N GLY A 111 26.08 -14.43 -12.11
CA GLY A 111 27.29 -14.23 -11.29
C GLY A 111 27.00 -13.46 -10.00
N GLU A 112 27.96 -13.42 -9.07
CA GLU A 112 27.77 -12.78 -7.75
C GLU A 112 27.62 -11.25 -7.83
N ASN A 113 28.19 -10.60 -8.85
CA ASN A 113 28.15 -9.14 -9.04
C ASN A 113 27.79 -8.74 -10.48
N ASN A 114 26.51 -8.55 -10.76
CA ASN A 114 26.04 -7.96 -12.02
C ASN A 114 25.04 -6.83 -11.75
N ILE A 115 24.82 -6.01 -12.78
CA ILE A 115 23.94 -4.83 -12.71
C ILE A 115 22.51 -5.16 -12.29
N TRP A 116 21.92 -6.29 -12.71
CA TRP A 116 20.54 -6.62 -12.35
C TRP A 116 20.39 -6.92 -10.86
N VAL A 117 21.35 -7.65 -10.28
CA VAL A 117 21.37 -7.94 -8.84
C VAL A 117 21.57 -6.64 -8.06
N VAL A 118 22.52 -5.80 -8.47
CA VAL A 118 22.77 -4.51 -7.83
C VAL A 118 21.52 -3.61 -7.89
N VAL A 119 20.91 -3.45 -9.07
CA VAL A 119 19.73 -2.58 -9.23
C VAL A 119 18.52 -3.10 -8.46
N THR A 120 18.27 -4.41 -8.46
CA THR A 120 17.16 -4.99 -7.66
C THR A 120 17.40 -4.84 -6.16
N GLN A 121 18.64 -5.01 -5.68
CA GLN A 121 18.98 -4.79 -4.28
C GLN A 121 18.90 -3.32 -3.89
N PHE A 122 19.32 -2.42 -4.78
CA PHE A 122 19.20 -0.98 -4.61
C PHE A 122 17.74 -0.58 -4.35
N PHE A 123 16.81 -0.92 -5.24
CA PHE A 123 15.40 -0.59 -5.02
C PHE A 123 14.77 -1.28 -3.81
N ARG A 124 15.27 -2.46 -3.40
CA ARG A 124 14.85 -3.12 -2.16
C ARG A 124 15.27 -2.32 -0.92
N LEU A 125 16.50 -1.81 -0.89
CA LEU A 125 17.05 -1.03 0.24
C LEU A 125 16.44 0.37 0.33
N PHE A 126 16.16 1.01 -0.80
CA PHE A 126 15.62 2.37 -0.88
C PHE A 126 14.09 2.41 -1.02
N ARG A 127 13.40 1.28 -0.82
CA ARG A 127 11.94 1.15 -1.04
C ARG A 127 11.08 2.15 -0.25
N HIS A 128 11.58 2.65 0.88
CA HIS A 128 10.89 3.65 1.73
C HIS A 128 11.62 4.99 1.74
N GLY A 129 12.52 5.24 0.79
CA GLY A 129 13.43 6.39 0.83
C GLY A 129 14.64 6.16 1.73
N LEU A 130 15.26 7.26 2.15
CA LEU A 130 16.40 7.24 3.06
C LEU A 130 15.96 6.97 4.49
N ALA A 131 16.73 6.14 5.20
CA ALA A 131 16.41 5.72 6.55
C ALA A 131 16.84 6.77 7.62
N LEU A 132 16.26 7.98 7.57
CA LEU A 132 16.73 9.16 8.32
C LEU A 132 16.14 9.32 9.74
N GLY A 133 15.55 8.27 10.31
CA GLY A 133 14.96 8.30 11.64
C GLY A 133 15.97 8.05 12.80
N PRO A 134 15.66 8.50 14.03
CA PRO A 134 16.54 8.31 15.20
C PRO A 134 16.83 6.84 15.56
N ASN A 135 15.98 5.90 15.11
CA ASN A 135 16.15 4.46 15.29
C ASN A 135 16.53 3.73 14.00
N GLN A 136 16.94 4.46 12.96
CA GLN A 136 17.20 3.92 11.61
C GLN A 136 18.66 4.02 11.20
N THR A 137 19.56 4.41 12.12
CA THR A 137 21.00 4.55 11.84
C THR A 137 21.62 3.30 11.23
N THR A 138 21.23 2.11 11.69
CA THR A 138 21.71 0.84 11.11
C THR A 138 21.25 0.65 9.68
N ASP A 139 19.98 0.95 9.38
CA ASP A 139 19.43 0.84 8.02
C ASP A 139 20.05 1.89 7.09
N PHE A 140 20.30 3.10 7.59
CA PHE A 140 20.98 4.16 6.84
C PHE A 140 22.43 3.80 6.53
N ASN A 141 23.17 3.28 7.52
CA ASN A 141 24.53 2.80 7.30
C ASN A 141 24.54 1.65 6.27
N GLN A 142 23.57 0.72 6.33
CA GLN A 142 23.43 -0.31 5.32
C GLN A 142 23.17 0.26 3.91
N GLN A 143 22.36 1.32 3.80
CA GLN A 143 22.13 2.03 2.53
C GLN A 143 23.41 2.67 2.01
N MET A 144 24.22 3.29 2.89
CA MET A 144 25.48 3.92 2.54
C MET A 144 26.54 2.89 2.14
N ASP A 145 26.78 1.88 2.98
CA ASP A 145 27.72 0.78 2.72
C ASP A 145 27.43 0.13 1.36
N PHE A 146 26.14 -0.08 1.04
CA PHE A 146 25.72 -0.62 -0.25
C PHE A 146 26.12 0.30 -1.42
N ILE A 147 25.93 1.62 -1.31
CA ILE A 147 26.35 2.56 -2.37
C ILE A 147 27.87 2.52 -2.52
N GLU A 148 28.61 2.56 -1.41
CA GLU A 148 30.07 2.52 -1.40
C GLU A 148 30.66 1.21 -1.90
N GLU A 149 29.95 0.08 -1.77
CA GLU A 149 30.38 -1.20 -2.31
C GLU A 149 30.03 -1.34 -3.81
N SER A 150 28.82 -0.92 -4.20
CA SER A 150 28.25 -1.23 -5.51
C SER A 150 28.48 -0.16 -6.60
N MET A 151 28.85 1.06 -6.24
CA MET A 151 29.01 2.20 -7.17
C MET A 151 30.42 2.76 -7.12
N THR A 152 30.99 3.28 -8.21
CA THR A 152 32.35 3.84 -8.18
C THR A 152 32.44 5.09 -7.31
N PRO A 153 33.63 5.45 -6.76
CA PRO A 153 33.79 6.66 -5.94
C PRO A 153 33.40 7.96 -6.65
N ASP A 154 33.44 7.96 -7.98
CA ASP A 154 33.09 9.05 -8.89
C ASP A 154 31.75 8.81 -9.62
N VAL A 155 30.88 7.96 -9.10
CA VAL A 155 29.58 7.64 -9.73
C VAL A 155 28.82 8.90 -10.11
N ALA A 156 28.44 9.03 -11.38
CA ALA A 156 27.69 10.19 -11.85
C ALA A 156 26.21 10.08 -11.46
N THR A 157 25.62 11.18 -10.99
CA THR A 157 24.20 11.26 -10.62
C THR A 157 23.55 12.50 -11.22
N ASN A 158 22.24 12.65 -11.06
CA ASN A 158 21.53 13.86 -11.50
C ASN A 158 22.00 15.15 -10.82
N VAL A 159 22.64 15.06 -9.65
CA VAL A 159 22.98 16.20 -8.80
C VAL A 159 24.49 16.41 -8.62
N GLY A 160 25.33 15.48 -9.09
CA GLY A 160 26.78 15.54 -8.91
C GLY A 160 27.46 14.18 -9.02
N PHE A 161 28.63 14.05 -8.41
CA PHE A 161 29.45 12.84 -8.43
C PHE A 161 29.64 12.22 -7.03
N GLY A 162 29.78 10.90 -6.99
CA GLY A 162 30.13 10.12 -5.80
C GLY A 162 28.95 9.71 -4.90
N PRO A 163 29.21 8.87 -3.88
CA PRO A 163 28.19 8.31 -2.99
C PRO A 163 27.29 9.36 -2.30
N GLU A 164 27.89 10.47 -1.85
CA GLU A 164 27.14 11.57 -1.22
C GLU A 164 26.14 12.24 -2.15
N SER A 165 26.50 12.37 -3.44
CA SER A 165 25.58 12.87 -4.46
C SER A 165 24.42 11.89 -4.69
N MET A 166 24.69 10.58 -4.58
CA MET A 166 23.67 9.55 -4.69
C MET A 166 22.67 9.64 -3.54
N ILE A 167 23.12 9.76 -2.28
CA ILE A 167 22.23 10.00 -1.13
C ILE A 167 21.44 11.30 -1.31
N SER A 168 22.11 12.38 -1.72
CA SER A 168 21.48 13.69 -1.93
C SER A 168 20.35 13.64 -2.97
N SER A 169 20.46 12.80 -4.00
CA SER A 169 19.42 12.63 -5.02
C SER A 169 18.11 12.05 -4.47
N TRP A 170 18.16 11.32 -3.35
CA TRP A 170 16.98 10.75 -2.67
C TRP A 170 16.41 11.63 -1.57
N ARG A 171 17.16 12.65 -1.16
CA ARG A 171 16.84 13.47 0.02
C ARG A 171 15.49 14.18 -0.09
N PHE A 172 15.03 14.52 -1.30
CA PHE A 172 13.74 15.19 -1.47
C PHE A 172 12.54 14.34 -0.98
N LEU A 173 12.65 13.01 -1.03
CA LEU A 173 11.58 12.11 -0.58
C LEU A 173 11.35 12.17 0.93
N GLN A 174 12.35 12.61 1.71
CA GLN A 174 12.22 12.74 3.18
C GLN A 174 11.12 13.71 3.60
N TRP A 175 10.75 14.64 2.72
CA TRP A 175 9.72 15.65 2.99
C TRP A 175 8.31 15.15 2.73
N PHE A 176 8.15 13.97 2.12
CA PHE A 176 6.86 13.32 1.93
C PHE A 176 6.61 12.28 3.01
N ASP A 177 5.35 11.98 3.25
CA ASP A 177 4.93 10.90 4.17
C ASP A 177 4.47 9.65 3.40
N ASP A 178 4.45 8.49 4.05
CA ASP A 178 4.07 7.18 3.45
C ASP A 178 4.76 6.90 2.10
N VAL A 179 6.09 7.12 2.04
CA VAL A 179 6.87 6.90 0.82
C VAL A 179 7.05 5.40 0.55
N TYR A 180 6.71 5.00 -0.67
CA TYR A 180 6.93 3.65 -1.17
C TYR A 180 7.33 3.67 -2.65
N VAL A 181 8.55 3.21 -2.95
CA VAL A 181 9.08 3.05 -4.30
C VAL A 181 8.96 1.60 -4.75
N GLU A 182 8.19 1.39 -5.80
CA GLU A 182 7.97 0.10 -6.43
C GLU A 182 8.81 -0.01 -7.71
N LEU A 183 9.54 -1.12 -7.86
CA LEU A 183 10.23 -1.48 -9.09
C LEU A 183 9.26 -2.27 -9.97
N GLU A 184 8.66 -1.61 -10.97
CA GLU A 184 7.66 -2.22 -11.86
C GLU A 184 8.31 -3.07 -12.96
N GLY A 185 9.54 -2.74 -13.34
CA GLY A 185 10.26 -3.51 -14.35
C GLY A 185 11.68 -3.04 -14.59
N LEU A 186 12.43 -3.88 -15.30
CA LEU A 186 13.79 -3.63 -15.73
C LEU A 186 13.87 -3.84 -17.25
N ARG A 187 14.56 -2.94 -17.94
CA ARG A 187 14.76 -2.95 -19.39
C ARG A 187 16.21 -2.66 -19.71
N GLY A 188 16.75 -3.26 -20.76
CA GLY A 188 18.13 -3.04 -21.20
C GLY A 188 18.95 -4.32 -21.13
N GLY A 189 20.24 -4.16 -20.83
CA GLY A 189 21.20 -5.26 -20.80
C GLY A 189 22.25 -5.07 -19.71
N ASP A 190 23.37 -5.76 -19.87
CA ASP A 190 24.40 -5.85 -18.83
C ASP A 190 25.29 -4.61 -18.68
N THR A 191 25.23 -3.66 -19.62
CA THR A 191 26.04 -2.42 -19.61
C THR A 191 25.20 -1.20 -19.25
N VAL A 192 23.96 -1.16 -19.73
CA VAL A 192 22.99 -0.13 -19.40
C VAL A 192 21.69 -0.81 -19.04
N LEU A 193 21.20 -0.53 -17.84
CA LEU A 193 19.94 -1.07 -17.32
C LEU A 193 19.04 0.07 -16.87
N THR A 194 17.86 0.16 -17.45
CA THR A 194 16.82 1.11 -17.09
C THR A 194 15.81 0.44 -16.17
N ALA A 195 15.66 0.97 -14.97
CA ALA A 195 14.59 0.61 -14.06
C ALA A 195 13.36 1.48 -14.28
N ILE A 196 12.19 0.88 -14.35
CA ILE A 196 10.90 1.57 -14.39
C ILE A 196 10.30 1.50 -12.99
N THR A 197 9.98 2.65 -12.43
CA THR A 197 9.56 2.77 -11.04
C THR A 197 8.27 3.54 -10.88
N LYS A 198 7.57 3.22 -9.81
CA LYS A 198 6.38 3.92 -9.35
C LYS A 198 6.55 4.27 -7.89
N THR A 199 6.59 5.58 -7.61
CA THR A 199 6.73 6.10 -6.25
C THR A 199 5.40 6.63 -5.76
N ASN A 200 4.90 6.04 -4.68
CA ASN A 200 3.74 6.52 -3.96
C ASN A 200 4.21 7.35 -2.78
N ALA A 201 3.62 8.52 -2.57
CA ALA A 201 3.97 9.41 -1.49
C ALA A 201 2.77 10.29 -1.12
N THR A 202 2.73 10.80 0.10
CA THR A 202 1.69 11.69 0.61
C THR A 202 2.25 13.09 0.80
N ILE A 203 1.60 14.09 0.21
CA ILE A 203 1.95 15.49 0.40
C ILE A 203 1.48 15.92 1.79
N THR A 204 2.38 16.48 2.59
CA THR A 204 2.09 17.03 3.91
C THR A 204 2.42 18.52 3.97
N THR A 205 2.09 19.16 5.08
CA THR A 205 2.53 20.53 5.36
C THR A 205 4.06 20.65 5.32
N GLU A 206 4.79 19.61 5.74
CA GLU A 206 6.25 19.58 5.70
C GLU A 206 6.77 19.51 4.25
N THR A 207 6.08 18.77 3.39
CA THR A 207 6.36 18.75 1.95
C THR A 207 6.25 20.16 1.36
N LEU A 208 5.14 20.86 1.65
CA LEU A 208 4.94 22.22 1.14
C LEU A 208 5.99 23.19 1.69
N ARG A 209 6.31 23.12 2.98
CA ARG A 209 7.32 23.99 3.62
C ARG A 209 8.69 23.87 2.97
N ASN A 210 9.12 22.65 2.65
CA ASN A 210 10.49 22.40 2.19
C ASN A 210 10.63 22.28 0.67
N LEU A 211 9.56 21.99 -0.06
CA LEU A 211 9.62 21.83 -1.52
C LEU A 211 8.82 22.90 -2.28
N PHE A 212 7.76 23.43 -1.68
CA PHE A 212 6.83 24.40 -2.31
C PHE A 212 6.52 25.59 -1.38
N PRO A 213 7.54 26.30 -0.86
CA PRO A 213 7.37 27.25 0.24
C PRO A 213 6.41 28.41 -0.07
N ARG A 214 6.24 28.75 -1.35
CA ARG A 214 5.28 29.78 -1.80
C ARG A 214 3.85 29.50 -1.34
N GLU A 215 3.44 28.24 -1.31
CA GLU A 215 2.05 27.87 -1.02
C GLU A 215 1.64 28.08 0.45
N LEU A 216 2.61 28.30 1.33
CA LEU A 216 2.38 28.61 2.74
C LEU A 216 2.44 30.11 3.04
N ASN A 217 2.93 30.93 2.10
CA ASN A 217 3.11 32.36 2.27
C ASN A 217 1.91 33.13 1.69
N SER A 218 0.77 33.10 2.38
CA SER A 218 -0.23 34.18 2.20
C SER A 218 0.03 35.28 3.22
N GLU A 219 -0.18 36.54 2.81
CA GLU A 219 0.04 37.73 3.64
C GLU A 219 -0.83 37.78 4.92
N GLN A 220 -1.76 36.83 5.10
CA GLN A 220 -2.64 36.71 6.26
C GLN A 220 -2.35 35.48 7.15
N GLY A 221 -1.24 34.77 6.94
CA GLY A 221 -0.85 33.63 7.78
C GLY A 221 -1.74 32.38 7.62
N SER A 222 -2.56 32.34 6.57
CA SER A 222 -3.38 31.19 6.17
C SER A 222 -2.74 30.43 5.00
N CYS A 223 -2.95 29.12 4.93
CA CYS A 223 -2.57 28.29 3.77
C CYS A 223 -3.22 28.84 2.49
N SER A 224 -2.53 28.78 1.34
CA SER A 224 -3.18 29.08 0.07
C SER A 224 -4.30 28.06 -0.20
N ALA A 225 -5.31 28.44 -0.99
CA ALA A 225 -6.35 27.49 -1.43
C ALA A 225 -5.76 26.30 -2.21
N ILE A 226 -4.57 26.48 -2.80
CA ILE A 226 -3.80 25.43 -3.47
C ILE A 226 -3.17 24.48 -2.43
N ALA A 227 -2.59 25.01 -1.35
CA ALA A 227 -2.04 24.21 -0.26
C ALA A 227 -3.10 23.28 0.36
N ASP A 228 -4.30 23.79 0.64
CA ASP A 228 -5.41 23.00 1.18
C ASP A 228 -5.86 21.86 0.25
N ARG A 229 -5.69 22.04 -1.07
CA ARG A 229 -5.98 20.99 -2.06
C ARG A 229 -4.90 19.92 -2.12
N LEU A 230 -3.65 20.26 -1.78
CA LEU A 230 -2.50 19.37 -1.88
C LEU A 230 -2.26 18.58 -0.58
N ILE A 231 -2.44 19.20 0.60
CA ILE A 231 -2.18 18.55 1.89
C ILE A 231 -3.05 17.29 2.06
N GLY A 232 -2.42 16.20 2.48
CA GLY A 232 -3.07 14.90 2.70
C GLY A 232 -3.39 14.14 1.41
N LYS A 233 -3.02 14.65 0.23
CA LYS A 233 -3.22 13.93 -1.03
C LYS A 233 -2.06 12.98 -1.29
N ARG A 234 -2.41 11.80 -1.81
CA ARG A 234 -1.45 10.85 -2.35
C ARG A 234 -1.08 11.26 -3.77
N VAL A 235 0.21 11.28 -4.06
CA VAL A 235 0.77 11.41 -5.40
C VAL A 235 1.41 10.11 -5.83
N VAL A 236 1.34 9.86 -7.14
CA VAL A 236 1.97 8.72 -7.79
C VAL A 236 2.92 9.27 -8.85
N LEU A 237 4.22 9.13 -8.60
CA LEU A 237 5.28 9.56 -9.50
C LEU A 237 5.72 8.35 -10.32
N HIS A 238 5.63 8.46 -11.63
CA HIS A 238 6.20 7.46 -12.53
C HIS A 238 7.60 7.92 -12.92
N GLY A 239 8.57 7.01 -12.77
CA GLY A 239 9.97 7.31 -12.97
C GLY A 239 10.69 6.25 -13.78
N SER A 240 11.86 6.66 -14.27
CA SER A 240 12.84 5.78 -14.88
C SER A 240 14.23 6.13 -14.37
N THR A 241 15.03 5.11 -14.06
CA THR A 241 16.41 5.30 -13.61
C THR A 241 17.35 4.47 -14.48
N ASP A 242 18.25 5.14 -15.16
CA ASP A 242 19.29 4.51 -15.98
C ASP A 242 20.53 4.25 -15.15
N PHE A 243 20.97 3.00 -15.11
CA PHE A 243 22.21 2.56 -14.48
C PHE A 243 23.22 2.18 -15.55
N ILE A 244 24.44 2.72 -15.46
CA ILE A 244 25.56 2.34 -16.33
C ILE A 244 26.54 1.49 -15.52
N TRP A 245 26.88 0.33 -16.06
CA TRP A 245 27.75 -0.66 -15.43
C TRP A 245 29.14 -0.66 -16.06
N ASP A 246 30.17 -0.63 -15.23
CA ASP A 246 31.52 -1.00 -15.65
C ASP A 246 31.78 -2.47 -15.32
N ARG A 247 31.91 -3.29 -16.37
CA ARG A 247 32.21 -4.72 -16.24
C ARG A 247 33.60 -4.98 -15.65
N THR A 248 34.52 -4.02 -15.75
CA THR A 248 35.92 -4.18 -15.31
C THR A 248 36.01 -4.05 -13.79
N SER A 249 35.41 -3.00 -13.23
CA SER A 249 35.33 -2.81 -11.78
C SER A 249 34.20 -3.61 -11.13
N GLY A 250 33.21 -4.08 -11.89
CA GLY A 250 32.03 -4.72 -11.36
C GLY A 250 31.18 -3.76 -10.52
N ARG A 251 31.14 -2.48 -10.90
CA ARG A 251 30.45 -1.40 -10.18
C ARG A 251 29.66 -0.50 -11.12
N VAL A 252 28.68 0.19 -10.56
CA VAL A 252 27.89 1.21 -11.26
C VAL A 252 28.70 2.50 -11.37
N VAL A 253 28.83 3.04 -12.58
CA VAL A 253 29.54 4.30 -12.85
C VAL A 253 28.61 5.49 -13.04
N SER A 254 27.31 5.25 -13.28
CA SER A 254 26.33 6.32 -13.43
C SER A 254 24.92 5.86 -13.05
N VAL A 255 24.17 6.75 -12.40
CA VAL A 255 22.77 6.59 -12.01
C VAL A 255 22.01 7.86 -12.38
N LEU A 256 21.20 7.81 -13.43
CA LEU A 256 20.43 8.97 -13.90
C LEU A 256 18.94 8.68 -13.77
N ALA A 257 18.31 9.31 -12.79
CA ALA A 257 16.89 9.22 -12.53
C ALA A 257 16.09 10.34 -13.18
N GLN A 258 14.88 10.02 -13.61
CA GLN A 258 13.84 10.95 -14.03
C GLN A 258 12.52 10.53 -13.39
N SER A 259 11.70 11.49 -12.98
CA SER A 259 10.38 11.21 -12.42
C SER A 259 9.39 12.29 -12.84
N ASN A 260 8.15 11.91 -13.11
CA ASN A 260 7.13 12.83 -13.58
C ASN A 260 6.28 13.37 -12.43
N MET A 261 6.57 14.59 -11.97
CA MET A 261 5.73 15.30 -10.98
C MET A 261 4.63 16.15 -11.63
N LEU A 262 4.75 16.47 -12.93
CA LEU A 262 3.75 17.27 -13.65
C LEU A 262 2.38 16.60 -13.65
N THR A 263 2.32 15.32 -14.05
CA THR A 263 1.05 14.60 -14.20
C THR A 263 0.25 14.50 -12.90
N PRO A 264 0.81 14.06 -11.75
CA PRO A 264 0.04 14.02 -10.51
C PRO A 264 -0.36 15.42 -10.02
N MET A 265 0.49 16.44 -10.19
CA MET A 265 0.15 17.81 -9.79
C MET A 265 -0.98 18.39 -10.65
N LEU A 266 -0.94 18.17 -11.96
CA LEU A 266 -2.01 18.57 -12.86
C LEU A 266 -3.33 17.86 -12.53
N HIS A 267 -3.28 16.58 -12.12
CA HIS A 267 -4.47 15.86 -11.69
C HIS A 267 -5.07 16.43 -10.40
N LEU A 268 -4.25 16.85 -9.43
CA LEU A 268 -4.70 17.43 -8.17
C LEU A 268 -5.23 18.87 -8.32
N LEU A 269 -4.55 19.69 -9.14
CA LEU A 269 -4.83 21.12 -9.30
C LEU A 269 -5.81 21.41 -10.44
N GLY A 270 -5.91 20.53 -11.44
CA GLY A 270 -6.92 20.58 -12.49
C GLY A 270 -6.64 21.59 -13.61
N ASN A 271 -5.58 22.40 -13.52
CA ASN A 271 -5.15 23.33 -14.56
C ASN A 271 -3.63 23.56 -14.50
N LEU A 272 -3.06 24.03 -15.60
CA LEU A 272 -1.62 24.23 -15.74
C LEU A 272 -1.12 25.53 -15.09
N GLU A 273 -2.00 26.53 -14.92
CA GLU A 273 -1.66 27.82 -14.32
C GLU A 273 -1.29 27.66 -12.83
N ASP A 274 -2.14 26.95 -12.08
CA ASP A 274 -1.90 26.60 -10.68
C ASP A 274 -0.63 25.74 -10.53
N VAL A 275 -0.42 24.76 -11.44
CA VAL A 275 0.81 23.95 -11.43
C VAL A 275 2.03 24.84 -11.66
N SER A 276 2.00 25.72 -12.66
CA SER A 276 3.10 26.67 -12.93
C SER A 276 3.37 27.55 -11.71
N GLY A 277 2.32 28.05 -11.06
CA GLY A 277 2.41 28.87 -9.84
C GLY A 277 3.12 28.14 -8.70
N VAL A 278 2.78 26.86 -8.47
CA VAL A 278 3.43 26.03 -7.44
C VAL A 278 4.92 25.83 -7.72
N PHE A 279 5.32 25.68 -9.00
CA PHE A 279 6.71 25.40 -9.38
C PHE A 279 7.60 26.64 -9.57
N GLU A 280 7.04 27.85 -9.58
CA GLU A 280 7.78 29.10 -9.79
C GLU A 280 8.91 29.28 -8.75
N ASN A 281 8.59 29.03 -7.47
CA ASN A 281 9.54 29.09 -6.34
C ASN A 281 9.78 27.73 -5.66
N ALA A 282 9.43 26.63 -6.34
CA ALA A 282 9.69 25.30 -5.80
C ALA A 282 11.20 25.03 -5.73
N LEU A 283 11.62 24.37 -4.66
CA LEU A 283 13.00 23.89 -4.46
C LEU A 283 13.25 22.54 -5.16
N ILE A 284 12.22 22.02 -5.82
CA ILE A 284 12.27 20.83 -6.66
C ILE A 284 11.85 21.18 -8.09
N ARG A 285 12.52 20.57 -9.07
CA ARG A 285 12.15 20.65 -10.48
C ARG A 285 11.01 19.67 -10.77
N ILE A 286 10.33 19.90 -11.88
CA ILE A 286 9.19 19.07 -12.29
C ILE A 286 9.57 17.60 -12.61
N ASN A 287 10.86 17.36 -12.83
CA ASN A 287 11.44 16.03 -13.02
C ASN A 287 11.94 15.39 -11.70
N CYS A 288 11.56 15.94 -10.56
CA CYS A 288 11.96 15.57 -9.20
C CYS A 288 13.46 15.73 -8.87
N GLN A 289 14.20 16.54 -9.63
CA GLN A 289 15.57 16.90 -9.29
C GLN A 289 15.58 18.10 -8.35
N ALA A 290 16.42 18.07 -7.30
CA ALA A 290 16.66 19.24 -6.45
C ALA A 290 17.24 20.40 -7.30
N LYS A 291 16.84 21.64 -7.00
CA LYS A 291 17.43 22.84 -7.61
C LYS A 291 18.73 23.23 -6.94
#